data_AF-A0A1X3FVT9-F1
#
_entry.id   AF-A0A1X3FVT9-F1
#
_cell.length_a   1.000
_cell.length_b   1.000
_cell.length_c   1.000
_cell.angle_alpha   90.00
_cell.angle_beta   90.00
_cell.angle_gamma   90.00
#
_symmetry.space_group_name_H-M   'P 1'
#
loop_
_entity.id
_entity.type
_entity.pdbx_description
1 polymer ?
#
loop_
_entity_poly.entity_id
_entity_poly.type
_entity_poly.pdbx_seq_one_letter_code
_entity_poly.pdbx_strand_id
1 'polypeptide(L)'
;MGRTAGRKVSCHAIQGRSPGWHHGGILIIAILCIACTFLFASEAVAQCSARDVLRNHLKLKQAPSGPQIPIKSAVDVPAWKTIRIGTFANFFALSNALDAAGCGIGNSAGEILARPTFTVSATTTSVELFTVSAAELGFRTDTALLADIYARAKQLGFGLAAAEVGPQLRLQYFDQPIGEFLIIGMEPIRTWQGAPVILNVANGGAGLILIGQDGSADAQIPVASRFVFVRSHETAPAEAVTLVGH
;
A
#
# COMPACT_ATOMS: atom_id res chain seq x y z
N MET A 1 57.81 21.84 79.32
CA MET A 1 57.71 20.42 78.88
C MET A 1 57.14 20.39 77.47
N GLY A 2 57.83 19.71 76.53
CA GLY A 2 57.37 19.39 75.16
C GLY A 2 57.50 20.50 74.10
N ARG A 3 58.65 20.68 73.43
CA ARG A 3 59.01 20.16 72.07
C ARG A 3 57.96 20.45 70.98
N THR A 4 58.14 21.52 70.19
CA THR A 4 58.78 21.58 68.85
C THR A 4 58.11 20.73 67.75
N ALA A 5 57.62 21.39 66.69
CA ALA A 5 58.11 21.21 65.31
C ALA A 5 57.24 22.01 64.32
N GLY A 6 57.85 22.93 63.58
CA GLY A 6 57.29 23.45 62.35
C GLY A 6 57.55 22.47 61.19
N ARG A 7 56.67 22.43 60.18
CA ARG A 7 57.07 22.04 58.82
C ARG A 7 56.05 22.41 57.73
N LYS A 8 56.60 23.12 56.74
CA LYS A 8 56.42 23.03 55.28
C LYS A 8 55.04 23.27 54.66
N VAL A 9 55.01 24.39 53.93
CA VAL A 9 54.28 24.62 52.68
C VAL A 9 54.42 23.43 51.73
N SER A 10 53.29 22.96 51.19
CA SER A 10 53.23 22.36 49.84
C SER A 10 51.85 22.59 49.25
N CYS A 11 51.78 23.49 48.26
CA CYS A 11 50.63 23.69 47.41
C CYS A 11 50.53 22.48 46.47
N HIS A 12 49.62 21.54 46.76
CA HIS A 12 49.25 20.53 45.77
C HIS A 12 48.21 21.11 44.83
N ALA A 13 48.65 21.38 43.61
CA ALA A 13 47.78 21.59 42.47
C ALA A 13 46.89 20.36 42.30
N ILE A 14 45.57 20.52 42.49
CA ILE A 14 44.59 19.56 42.00
C ILE A 14 44.54 19.79 40.49
N GLN A 15 45.26 18.94 39.76
CA GLN A 15 45.14 18.86 38.31
C GLN A 15 43.69 18.55 37.95
N GLY A 16 43.04 19.50 37.28
CA GLY A 16 41.77 19.28 36.61
C GLY A 16 41.92 18.16 35.58
N ARG A 17 41.07 17.13 35.71
CA ARG A 17 40.79 16.21 34.62
C ARG A 17 39.28 16.13 34.42
N SER A 18 38.84 16.67 33.30
CA SER A 18 37.62 16.28 32.58
C SER A 18 37.79 16.71 31.12
N PRO A 19 37.06 16.16 30.13
CA PRO A 19 36.44 14.83 30.02
C PRO A 19 36.67 14.23 28.61
N GLY A 20 37.32 13.05 28.51
CA GLY A 20 37.63 12.48 27.20
C GLY A 20 36.54 11.63 26.53
N TRP A 21 35.42 11.35 27.20
CA TRP A 21 34.53 10.23 26.85
C TRP A 21 33.10 10.61 26.46
N HIS A 22 32.80 11.89 26.20
CA HIS A 22 31.46 12.32 25.77
C HIS A 22 31.37 12.74 24.30
N HIS A 23 32.48 13.17 23.67
CA HIS A 23 32.42 13.66 22.29
C HIS A 23 32.20 12.56 21.25
N GLY A 24 32.80 11.38 21.44
CA GLY A 24 32.60 10.23 20.53
C GLY A 24 31.17 9.68 20.57
N GLY A 25 30.58 9.57 21.75
CA GLY A 25 29.19 9.13 21.92
C GLY A 25 28.17 10.13 21.37
N ILE A 26 28.38 11.42 21.59
CA ILE A 26 27.51 12.49 21.06
C ILE A 26 27.57 12.54 19.53
N LEU A 27 28.76 12.38 18.93
CA LEU A 27 28.92 12.37 17.48
C LEU A 27 28.23 11.15 16.84
N ILE A 28 28.35 9.97 17.46
CA ILE A 28 27.67 8.75 17.00
C ILE A 28 26.15 8.90 17.09
N ILE A 29 25.63 9.41 18.21
CA ILE A 29 24.19 9.67 18.38
C ILE A 29 23.70 10.69 17.35
N ALA A 30 24.45 11.78 17.11
CA ALA A 30 24.08 12.78 16.11
C ALA A 30 24.05 12.22 14.69
N ILE A 31 25.05 11.41 14.30
CA ILE A 31 25.07 10.73 12.99
C ILE A 31 23.89 9.75 12.87
N LEU A 32 23.59 8.99 13.93
CA LEU A 32 22.45 8.08 13.97
C LEU A 32 21.12 8.84 13.82
N CYS A 33 20.96 9.94 14.55
CA CYS A 33 19.79 10.82 14.47
C CYS A 33 19.64 11.41 13.06
N ILE A 34 20.72 11.92 12.46
CA ILE A 34 20.70 12.47 11.10
C ILE A 34 20.30 11.39 10.09
N ALA A 35 20.91 10.21 10.16
CA ALA A 35 20.58 9.08 9.29
C ALA A 35 19.10 8.66 9.45
N CYS A 36 18.61 8.55 10.68
CA CYS A 36 17.19 8.29 10.96
C CYS A 36 16.29 9.37 10.34
N THR A 37 16.61 10.66 10.50
CA THR A 37 15.79 11.74 9.92
C THR A 37 15.74 11.68 8.40
N PHE A 38 16.84 11.35 7.72
CA PHE A 38 16.84 11.20 6.25
C PHE A 38 16.03 9.99 5.79
N LEU A 39 16.12 8.86 6.50
CA LEU A 39 15.37 7.65 6.18
C LEU A 39 13.86 7.87 6.31
N PHE A 40 13.42 8.39 7.46
CA PHE A 40 12.00 8.68 7.71
C PHE A 40 11.46 9.79 6.78
N ALA A 41 12.29 10.78 6.44
CA ALA A 41 11.90 11.80 5.48
C ALA A 41 11.67 11.20 4.07
N SER A 42 12.49 10.23 3.64
CA SER A 42 12.35 9.63 2.32
C SER A 42 11.04 8.85 2.15
N GLU A 43 10.65 8.05 3.14
CA GLU A 43 9.38 7.32 3.13
C GLU A 43 8.17 8.25 3.23
N ALA A 44 8.25 9.26 4.11
CA ALA A 44 7.22 10.27 4.23
C ALA A 44 7.03 11.05 2.93
N VAL A 45 8.12 11.38 2.23
CA VAL A 45 8.08 12.04 0.91
C VAL A 45 7.46 11.11 -0.13
N ALA A 46 7.78 9.82 -0.16
CA ALA A 46 7.16 8.86 -1.08
C ALA A 46 5.66 8.71 -0.87
N GLN A 47 5.21 8.68 0.39
CA GLN A 47 3.79 8.64 0.71
C GLN A 47 3.07 9.94 0.34
N CYS A 48 3.64 11.09 0.71
CA CYS A 48 3.04 12.39 0.41
C CYS A 48 2.97 12.62 -1.10
N SER A 49 4.04 12.32 -1.84
CA SER A 49 4.06 12.46 -3.29
C SER A 49 3.07 11.51 -3.97
N ALA A 50 2.98 10.25 -3.56
CA ALA A 50 1.99 9.34 -4.14
C ALA A 50 0.55 9.75 -3.80
N ARG A 51 0.28 10.23 -2.58
CA ARG A 51 -1.04 10.75 -2.22
C ARG A 51 -1.37 12.06 -2.93
N ASP A 52 -0.40 12.94 -3.11
CA ASP A 52 -0.58 14.22 -3.78
C ASP A 52 -0.72 14.00 -5.28
N VAL A 53 0.07 13.13 -5.89
CA VAL A 53 -0.07 12.71 -7.28
C VAL A 53 -1.39 11.98 -7.47
N LEU A 54 -1.78 11.05 -6.58
CA LEU A 54 -3.13 10.45 -6.64
C LEU A 54 -4.19 11.53 -6.58
N ARG A 55 -4.20 12.38 -5.54
CA ARG A 55 -5.17 13.46 -5.40
C ARG A 55 -5.17 14.39 -6.61
N ASN A 56 -4.00 14.69 -7.18
CA ASN A 56 -3.86 15.52 -8.36
C ASN A 56 -4.34 14.78 -9.61
N HIS A 57 -4.13 13.48 -9.78
CA HIS A 57 -4.72 12.67 -10.85
C HIS A 57 -6.24 12.59 -10.71
N LEU A 58 -6.75 12.46 -9.48
CA LEU A 58 -8.19 12.47 -9.20
C LEU A 58 -8.79 13.86 -9.48
N LYS A 59 -8.03 14.95 -9.32
CA LYS A 59 -8.45 16.35 -9.59
C LYS A 59 -8.24 16.79 -11.04
N LEU A 60 -7.11 16.44 -11.63
CA LEU A 60 -6.69 16.75 -12.98
C LEU A 60 -7.23 15.65 -13.88
N LYS A 61 -8.51 15.83 -14.24
CA LYS A 61 -9.16 15.23 -15.40
C LYS A 61 -8.16 15.02 -16.55
N GLN A 62 -7.61 13.81 -16.70
CA GLN A 62 -7.07 13.42 -17.99
C GLN A 62 -8.27 13.06 -18.87
N ALA A 63 -8.38 13.80 -19.97
CA ALA A 63 -9.41 13.61 -20.97
C ALA A 63 -9.41 12.15 -21.50
N PRO A 64 -10.56 11.64 -21.97
CA PRO A 64 -10.75 10.21 -22.19
C PRO A 64 -9.82 9.67 -23.28
N SER A 65 -9.25 8.49 -23.03
CA SER A 65 -8.78 7.58 -24.07
C SER A 65 -9.96 7.12 -24.92
N GLY A 66 -10.35 7.92 -25.92
CA GLY A 66 -11.30 7.56 -26.99
C GLY A 66 -12.71 7.13 -26.53
N PRO A 67 -13.61 6.79 -27.47
CA PRO A 67 -14.84 6.10 -27.14
C PRO A 67 -14.50 4.71 -26.60
N GLN A 68 -14.46 4.59 -25.27
CA GLN A 68 -14.29 3.29 -24.61
C GLN A 68 -15.60 2.51 -24.77
N ILE A 69 -15.55 1.44 -25.57
CA ILE A 69 -16.66 0.50 -25.68
C ILE A 69 -16.82 -0.16 -24.31
N PRO A 70 -17.98 -0.07 -23.66
CA PRO A 70 -18.18 -0.70 -22.36
C PRO A 70 -17.96 -2.22 -22.45
N ILE A 71 -17.24 -2.75 -21.47
CA ILE A 71 -17.03 -4.19 -21.32
C ILE A 71 -18.40 -4.85 -21.10
N LYS A 72 -18.66 -5.91 -21.87
CA LYS A 72 -19.90 -6.69 -21.78
C LYS A 72 -19.76 -7.89 -20.86
N SER A 73 -18.56 -8.45 -20.75
CA SER A 73 -18.27 -9.59 -19.88
C SER A 73 -16.78 -9.64 -19.53
N ALA A 74 -16.46 -10.17 -18.35
CA ALA A 74 -15.09 -10.40 -17.87
C ALA A 74 -14.33 -11.43 -18.72
N VAL A 75 -15.02 -12.30 -19.45
CA VAL A 75 -14.38 -13.26 -20.37
C VAL A 75 -13.75 -12.57 -21.58
N ASP A 76 -14.24 -11.38 -21.94
CA ASP A 76 -13.75 -10.59 -23.06
C ASP A 76 -12.51 -9.76 -22.68
N VAL A 77 -12.18 -9.70 -21.39
CA VAL A 77 -11.03 -8.95 -20.89
C VAL A 77 -9.85 -9.90 -20.72
N PRO A 78 -8.72 -9.67 -21.42
CA PRO A 78 -7.54 -10.51 -21.27
C PRO A 78 -6.92 -10.33 -19.88
N ALA A 79 -6.28 -11.39 -19.39
CA ALA A 79 -5.45 -11.28 -18.19
C ALA A 79 -4.34 -10.25 -18.45
N TRP A 80 -4.22 -9.29 -17.55
CA TRP A 80 -3.21 -8.23 -17.62
C TRP A 80 -1.87 -8.71 -17.04
N LYS A 81 -1.93 -9.41 -15.90
CA LYS A 81 -0.74 -9.94 -15.22
C LYS A 81 -1.09 -11.19 -14.43
N THR A 82 -0.15 -12.11 -14.31
CA THR A 82 -0.24 -13.24 -13.39
C THR A 82 0.80 -13.07 -12.29
N ILE A 83 0.37 -13.14 -11.04
CA ILE A 83 1.24 -13.03 -9.86
C ILE A 83 1.16 -14.31 -9.03
N ARG A 84 2.12 -14.53 -8.15
CA ARG A 84 2.01 -15.54 -7.08
C ARG A 84 1.53 -14.90 -5.79
N ILE A 85 0.57 -15.52 -5.12
CA ILE A 85 0.21 -15.24 -3.72
C ILE A 85 0.62 -16.42 -2.85
N GLY A 86 0.56 -16.26 -1.52
CA GLY A 86 0.95 -17.29 -0.56
C GLY A 86 2.43 -17.64 -0.59
N THR A 87 3.28 -16.65 -0.88
CA THR A 87 4.75 -16.81 -0.93
C THR A 87 5.42 -16.49 0.40
N PHE A 88 4.67 -16.00 1.38
CA PHE A 88 5.17 -15.62 2.70
C PHE A 88 4.32 -16.25 3.80
N ALA A 89 4.96 -16.62 4.91
CA ALA A 89 4.30 -17.30 6.01
C ALA A 89 3.32 -16.40 6.79
N ASN A 90 3.53 -15.09 6.79
CA ASN A 90 2.71 -14.11 7.48
C ASN A 90 2.96 -12.69 6.94
N PHE A 91 2.14 -11.75 7.40
CA PHE A 91 2.29 -10.33 7.04
C PHE A 91 3.67 -9.77 7.39
N PHE A 92 4.26 -10.09 8.55
CA PHE A 92 5.57 -9.54 8.93
C PHE A 92 6.65 -9.87 7.90
N ALA A 93 6.70 -11.12 7.44
CA ALA A 93 7.63 -11.54 6.39
C ALA A 93 7.36 -10.81 5.06
N LEU A 94 6.09 -10.63 4.69
CA LEU A 94 5.68 -9.90 3.50
C LEU A 94 6.03 -8.40 3.58
N SER A 95 5.83 -7.77 4.73
CA SER A 95 6.20 -6.37 4.98
C SER A 95 7.71 -6.16 4.92
N ASN A 96 8.48 -7.05 5.53
CA ASN A 96 9.94 -7.00 5.48
C ASN A 96 10.45 -7.18 4.04
N ALA A 97 9.79 -8.01 3.23
CA ALA A 97 10.14 -8.16 1.84
C ALA A 97 9.84 -6.90 1.01
N LEU A 98 8.73 -6.20 1.28
CA LEU A 98 8.42 -4.91 0.66
C LEU A 98 9.50 -3.87 0.99
N ASP A 99 9.84 -3.74 2.27
CA ASP A 99 10.90 -2.84 2.74
C ASP A 99 12.26 -3.17 2.08
N ALA A 100 12.68 -4.43 2.12
CA ALA A 100 13.92 -4.88 1.50
C ALA A 100 13.96 -4.66 -0.03
N ALA A 101 12.80 -4.64 -0.68
CA ALA A 101 12.66 -4.35 -2.11
C ALA A 101 12.57 -2.85 -2.42
N GLY A 102 12.65 -1.97 -1.41
CA GLY A 102 12.50 -0.52 -1.57
C GLY A 102 11.06 -0.10 -1.93
N CYS A 103 10.08 -0.95 -1.62
CA CYS A 103 8.66 -0.65 -1.82
C CYS A 103 8.10 -0.01 -0.55
N GLY A 104 7.77 1.28 -0.61
CA GLY A 104 7.19 1.98 0.53
C GLY A 104 5.83 1.41 0.94
N ILE A 105 5.48 1.57 2.22
CA ILE A 105 4.16 1.22 2.75
C ILE A 105 3.57 2.47 3.40
N GLY A 106 2.45 2.96 2.87
CA GLY A 106 1.74 4.09 3.45
C GLY A 106 1.04 3.73 4.75
N ASN A 107 0.87 4.69 5.66
CA ASN A 107 0.34 4.49 7.02
C ASN A 107 -0.95 3.64 7.06
N SER A 108 -1.95 3.98 6.24
CA SER A 108 -3.22 3.26 6.21
C SER A 108 -3.08 1.84 5.65
N ALA A 109 -2.16 1.62 4.70
CA ALA A 109 -1.85 0.26 4.22
C ALA A 109 -1.15 -0.54 5.33
N GLY A 110 -0.10 0.01 5.93
CA GLY A 110 0.62 -0.64 7.03
C GLY A 110 -0.30 -1.01 8.19
N GLU A 111 -1.24 -0.12 8.53
CA GLU A 111 -2.24 -0.39 9.56
C GLU A 111 -3.12 -1.59 9.19
N ILE A 112 -3.72 -1.62 7.98
CA ILE A 112 -4.63 -2.71 7.63
C ILE A 112 -3.92 -4.04 7.43
N LEU A 113 -2.67 -4.02 6.99
CA LEU A 113 -1.88 -5.24 6.86
C LEU A 113 -1.51 -5.83 8.24
N ALA A 114 -1.38 -4.98 9.27
CA ALA A 114 -1.18 -5.42 10.66
C ALA A 114 -2.48 -5.90 11.35
N ARG A 115 -3.64 -5.87 10.67
CA ARG A 115 -4.90 -6.33 11.26
C ARG A 115 -4.98 -7.86 11.21
N PRO A 116 -5.56 -8.51 12.24
CA PRO A 116 -5.80 -9.96 12.20
C PRO A 116 -6.70 -10.42 11.06
N THR A 117 -7.53 -9.53 10.53
CA THR A 117 -8.40 -9.79 9.37
C THR A 117 -7.65 -9.79 8.04
N PHE A 118 -6.43 -9.24 8.00
CA PHE A 118 -5.55 -9.42 6.85
C PHE A 118 -4.91 -10.80 6.95
N THR A 119 -5.14 -11.63 5.94
CA THR A 119 -4.60 -12.98 5.87
C THR A 119 -3.74 -13.13 4.63
N VAL A 120 -2.73 -13.99 4.74
CA VAL A 120 -1.93 -14.48 3.62
C VAL A 120 -2.30 -15.93 3.35
N SER A 121 -2.30 -16.34 2.09
CA SER A 121 -2.55 -17.73 1.71
C SER A 121 -1.43 -18.63 2.24
N ALA A 122 -1.80 -19.77 2.83
CA ALA A 122 -0.82 -20.79 3.23
C ALA A 122 -0.24 -21.56 2.03
N THR A 123 -0.92 -21.51 0.89
CA THR A 123 -0.54 -22.21 -0.33
C THR A 123 -0.13 -21.21 -1.40
N THR A 124 1.05 -21.43 -1.99
CA THR A 124 1.49 -20.65 -3.13
C THR A 124 0.66 -20.98 -4.36
N THR A 125 -0.01 -19.98 -4.93
CA THR A 125 -0.87 -20.15 -6.11
C THR A 125 -0.67 -18.99 -7.07
N SER A 126 -0.76 -19.28 -8.37
CA SER A 126 -0.78 -18.26 -9.43
C SER A 126 -2.18 -17.67 -9.57
N VAL A 127 -2.28 -16.34 -9.58
CA VAL A 127 -3.53 -15.59 -9.71
C VAL A 127 -3.45 -14.70 -10.94
N GLU A 128 -4.41 -14.85 -11.84
CA GLU A 128 -4.60 -13.94 -12.98
C GLU A 128 -5.33 -12.68 -12.53
N LEU A 129 -4.77 -11.53 -12.92
CA LEU A 129 -5.26 -10.21 -12.59
C LEU A 129 -5.78 -9.53 -13.85
N PHE A 130 -6.94 -8.89 -13.73
CA PHE A 130 -7.62 -8.17 -14.79
C PHE A 130 -7.71 -6.71 -14.41
N THR A 131 -7.38 -5.81 -15.34
CA THR A 131 -7.42 -4.38 -15.09
C THR A 131 -8.50 -3.70 -15.89
N VAL A 132 -9.43 -3.03 -15.21
CA VAL A 132 -10.55 -2.31 -15.83
C VAL A 132 -10.79 -1.00 -15.08
N SER A 133 -11.13 0.05 -15.81
CA SER A 133 -11.56 1.32 -15.23
C SER A 133 -13.08 1.32 -14.98
N ALA A 134 -13.56 2.21 -14.12
CA ALA A 134 -15.00 2.36 -13.95
C ALA A 134 -15.69 2.83 -15.24
N ALA A 135 -15.02 3.64 -16.06
CA ALA A 135 -15.51 4.03 -17.38
C ALA A 135 -15.74 2.81 -18.29
N GLU A 136 -14.78 1.87 -18.32
CA GLU A 136 -14.90 0.61 -19.07
C GLU A 136 -16.00 -0.31 -18.51
N LEU A 137 -16.32 -0.23 -17.21
CA LEU A 137 -17.45 -0.93 -16.60
C LEU A 137 -18.83 -0.32 -16.96
N GLY A 138 -18.84 0.85 -17.60
CA GLY A 138 -20.03 1.54 -18.11
C GLY A 138 -20.47 2.78 -17.33
N PHE A 139 -19.68 3.25 -16.36
CA PHE A 139 -19.96 4.49 -15.64
C PHE A 139 -19.62 5.71 -16.51
N ARG A 140 -20.57 6.65 -16.63
CA ARG A 140 -20.46 7.81 -17.54
C ARG A 140 -20.34 9.16 -16.83
N THR A 141 -20.48 9.17 -15.52
CA THR A 141 -20.27 10.33 -14.65
C THR A 141 -18.78 10.53 -14.38
N ASP A 142 -18.39 11.65 -13.78
CA ASP A 142 -16.98 11.90 -13.42
C ASP A 142 -16.51 10.94 -12.30
N THR A 143 -17.42 10.59 -11.38
CA THR A 143 -17.19 9.66 -10.26
C THR A 143 -18.30 8.61 -10.19
N ALA A 144 -18.01 7.47 -9.55
CA ALA A 144 -18.97 6.43 -9.19
C ALA A 144 -18.71 5.94 -7.76
N LEU A 145 -19.74 5.44 -7.08
CA LEU A 145 -19.59 4.87 -5.74
C LEU A 145 -18.84 3.54 -5.82
N LEU A 146 -17.95 3.30 -4.85
CA LEU A 146 -17.19 2.04 -4.78
C LEU A 146 -18.12 0.81 -4.77
N ALA A 147 -19.23 0.88 -4.05
CA ALA A 147 -20.22 -0.20 -4.01
C ALA A 147 -20.83 -0.49 -5.38
N ASP A 148 -21.16 0.55 -6.16
CA ASP A 148 -21.73 0.38 -7.50
C ASP A 148 -20.70 -0.22 -8.46
N ILE A 149 -19.43 0.22 -8.36
CA ILE A 149 -18.33 -0.35 -9.16
C ILE A 149 -18.18 -1.84 -8.87
N TYR A 150 -18.18 -2.24 -7.59
CA TYR A 150 -18.07 -3.65 -7.20
C TYR A 150 -19.27 -4.46 -7.65
N ALA A 151 -20.48 -3.93 -7.50
CA ALA A 151 -21.70 -4.59 -7.97
C ALA A 151 -21.64 -4.81 -9.49
N ARG A 152 -21.22 -3.78 -10.24
CA ARG A 152 -21.10 -3.86 -11.70
C ARG A 152 -20.00 -4.83 -12.14
N ALA A 153 -18.85 -4.82 -11.48
CA ALA A 153 -17.77 -5.76 -11.75
C ALA A 153 -18.23 -7.22 -11.54
N LYS A 154 -18.91 -7.50 -10.42
CA LYS A 154 -19.49 -8.82 -10.13
C LYS A 154 -20.52 -9.24 -11.17
N GLN A 155 -21.43 -8.36 -11.58
CA GLN A 155 -22.40 -8.64 -12.65
C GLN A 155 -21.75 -9.02 -13.98
N LEU A 156 -20.57 -8.45 -14.27
CA LEU A 156 -19.81 -8.74 -15.48
C LEU A 156 -18.93 -9.99 -15.35
N GLY A 157 -18.90 -10.65 -14.18
CA GLY A 157 -18.11 -11.88 -13.96
C GLY A 157 -16.70 -11.65 -13.39
N PHE A 158 -16.39 -10.44 -12.92
CA PHE A 158 -15.18 -10.17 -12.14
C PHE A 158 -15.40 -10.52 -10.67
N GLY A 159 -14.38 -11.12 -10.05
CA GLY A 159 -14.32 -11.42 -8.64
C GLY A 159 -13.48 -10.38 -7.89
N LEU A 160 -13.76 -10.23 -6.60
CA LEU A 160 -12.88 -9.47 -5.71
C LEU A 160 -11.64 -10.31 -5.38
N ALA A 161 -10.48 -9.65 -5.43
CA ALA A 161 -9.20 -10.23 -5.05
C ALA A 161 -9.07 -10.37 -3.54
N ALA A 162 -8.27 -11.35 -3.09
CA ALA A 162 -7.80 -11.39 -1.71
C ALA A 162 -6.94 -10.15 -1.42
N ALA A 163 -6.99 -9.65 -0.18
CA ALA A 163 -6.22 -8.48 0.25
C ALA A 163 -4.71 -8.64 -0.02
N GLU A 164 -4.19 -9.86 0.09
CA GLU A 164 -2.79 -10.21 -0.18
C GLU A 164 -2.33 -9.85 -1.61
N VAL A 165 -3.24 -9.76 -2.58
CA VAL A 165 -2.91 -9.40 -3.96
C VAL A 165 -2.23 -8.03 -4.03
N GLY A 166 -2.62 -7.06 -3.20
CA GLY A 166 -1.99 -5.74 -3.18
C GLY A 166 -0.48 -5.78 -2.91
N PRO A 167 -0.03 -6.23 -1.72
CA PRO A 167 1.39 -6.34 -1.42
C PRO A 167 2.15 -7.32 -2.32
N GLN A 168 1.54 -8.43 -2.74
CA GLN A 168 2.17 -9.39 -3.65
C GLN A 168 2.38 -8.82 -5.05
N LEU A 169 1.39 -8.09 -5.59
CA LEU A 169 1.52 -7.38 -6.85
C LEU A 169 2.62 -6.33 -6.75
N ARG A 170 2.68 -5.58 -5.65
CA ARG A 170 3.71 -4.56 -5.47
C ARG A 170 5.12 -5.16 -5.57
N LEU A 171 5.35 -6.32 -4.96
CA LEU A 171 6.61 -7.08 -5.00
C LEU A 171 6.92 -7.74 -6.36
N GLN A 172 5.98 -7.78 -7.29
CA GLN A 172 6.11 -8.49 -8.57
C GLN A 172 5.94 -7.56 -9.79
N TYR A 173 5.79 -6.25 -9.56
CA TYR A 173 5.54 -5.26 -10.60
C TYR A 173 6.44 -4.03 -10.40
N PHE A 174 7.73 -4.17 -10.70
CA PHE A 174 8.72 -3.11 -10.51
C PHE A 174 8.77 -2.09 -11.65
N ASP A 175 8.34 -2.49 -12.84
CA ASP A 175 8.27 -1.67 -14.06
C ASP A 175 6.98 -0.83 -14.14
N GLN A 176 6.36 -0.54 -13.00
CA GLN A 176 5.15 0.28 -12.94
C GLN A 176 5.44 1.71 -13.43
N PRO A 177 4.71 2.23 -14.43
CA PRO A 177 4.88 3.60 -14.90
C PRO A 177 4.62 4.65 -13.81
N ILE A 178 5.38 5.73 -13.84
CA ILE A 178 5.11 6.91 -13.00
C ILE A 178 3.73 7.47 -13.34
N GLY A 179 2.93 7.76 -12.32
CA GLY A 179 1.55 8.24 -12.43
C GLY A 179 0.52 7.13 -12.51
N GLU A 180 0.91 5.85 -12.50
CA GLU A 180 -0.04 4.74 -12.46
C GLU A 180 -0.48 4.44 -11.01
N PHE A 181 -1.79 4.30 -10.84
CA PHE A 181 -2.45 3.91 -9.60
C PHE A 181 -3.43 2.78 -9.90
N LEU A 182 -3.26 1.66 -9.20
CA LEU A 182 -4.07 0.46 -9.37
C LEU A 182 -4.80 0.17 -8.06
N ILE A 183 -6.11 0.44 -8.04
CA ILE A 183 -6.97 0.13 -6.90
C ILE A 183 -7.19 -1.38 -6.87
N ILE A 184 -6.88 -2.03 -5.75
CA ILE A 184 -7.17 -3.45 -5.60
C ILE A 184 -8.65 -3.61 -5.30
N GLY A 185 -9.37 -4.30 -6.20
CA GLY A 185 -10.76 -4.67 -6.01
C GLY A 185 -10.86 -5.77 -4.96
N MET A 186 -10.81 -5.40 -3.69
CA MET A 186 -10.83 -6.31 -2.53
C MET A 186 -11.95 -5.93 -1.56
N GLU A 187 -12.35 -6.88 -0.72
CA GLU A 187 -13.16 -6.55 0.45
C GLU A 187 -12.39 -5.61 1.38
N PRO A 188 -12.98 -4.48 1.83
CA PRO A 188 -12.29 -3.53 2.70
C PRO A 188 -11.91 -4.12 4.05
N ILE A 189 -10.71 -3.77 4.54
CA ILE A 189 -10.26 -4.12 5.88
C ILE A 189 -10.44 -2.90 6.78
N ARG A 190 -11.03 -3.11 7.97
CA ARG A 190 -11.21 -2.02 8.94
C ARG A 190 -9.93 -1.75 9.71
N THR A 191 -9.56 -0.48 9.78
CA THR A 191 -8.57 0.08 10.72
C THR A 191 -8.94 -0.22 12.18
N TRP A 192 -8.04 0.08 13.11
CA TRP A 192 -8.32 -0.02 14.54
C TRP A 192 -9.47 0.91 14.98
N GLN A 193 -9.65 2.04 14.29
CA GLN A 193 -10.76 2.98 14.54
C GLN A 193 -12.02 2.64 13.73
N GLY A 194 -12.02 1.53 12.97
CA GLY A 194 -13.20 1.02 12.27
C GLY A 194 -13.41 1.59 10.86
N ALA A 195 -12.60 2.56 10.41
CA ALA A 195 -12.65 3.07 9.04
C ALA A 195 -12.24 1.96 8.04
N PRO A 196 -13.04 1.70 6.99
CA PRO A 196 -12.73 0.70 5.97
C PRO A 196 -11.65 1.24 5.01
N VAL A 197 -10.66 0.39 4.69
CA VAL A 197 -9.56 0.75 3.79
C VAL A 197 -9.40 -0.35 2.75
N ILE A 198 -9.17 0.06 1.51
CA ILE A 198 -8.70 -0.79 0.40
C ILE A 198 -7.28 -0.39 0.00
N LEU A 199 -6.59 -1.27 -0.70
CA LEU A 199 -5.21 -1.06 -1.11
C LEU A 199 -5.10 -0.46 -2.52
N ASN A 200 -4.05 0.31 -2.74
CA ASN A 200 -3.66 0.82 -4.05
C ASN A 200 -2.16 0.60 -4.27
N VAL A 201 -1.81 0.01 -5.42
CA VAL A 201 -0.43 -0.20 -5.86
C VAL A 201 -0.07 0.94 -6.81
N ALA A 202 0.88 1.78 -6.39
CA ALA A 202 1.11 3.06 -7.02
C ALA A 202 2.59 3.37 -7.27
N ASN A 203 2.83 4.18 -8.29
CA ASN A 203 4.10 4.86 -8.50
C ASN A 203 3.85 6.36 -8.67
N GLY A 204 4.01 7.11 -7.58
CA GLY A 204 3.83 8.58 -7.56
C GLY A 204 5.02 9.38 -8.06
N GLY A 205 6.07 8.74 -8.59
CA GLY A 205 7.30 9.41 -9.05
C GLY A 205 8.40 9.59 -8.00
N ALA A 206 8.12 9.28 -6.72
CA ALA A 206 9.14 9.21 -5.67
C ALA A 206 9.47 7.77 -5.23
N GLY A 207 8.95 6.77 -5.95
CA GLY A 207 9.16 5.36 -5.65
C GLY A 207 7.90 4.53 -5.80
N LEU A 208 8.10 3.21 -5.76
CA LEU A 208 7.02 2.22 -5.73
C LEU A 208 6.45 2.15 -4.33
N ILE A 209 5.13 2.25 -4.21
CA ILE A 209 4.47 2.30 -2.91
C ILE A 209 3.17 1.49 -2.91
N LEU A 210 2.85 0.93 -1.75
CA LEU A 210 1.54 0.41 -1.41
C LEU A 210 0.85 1.39 -0.46
N ILE A 211 -0.29 1.95 -0.84
CA ILE A 211 -1.03 2.91 -0.03
C ILE A 211 -2.44 2.43 0.27
N GLY A 212 -3.00 2.90 1.39
CA GLY A 212 -4.41 2.71 1.72
C GLY A 212 -5.26 3.86 1.19
N GLN A 213 -6.44 3.52 0.68
CA GLN A 213 -7.48 4.43 0.21
C GLN A 213 -8.78 4.14 0.98
N ASP A 214 -9.66 5.14 1.08
CA ASP A 214 -11.01 4.96 1.61
C ASP A 214 -11.73 3.80 0.89
N GLY A 215 -12.11 2.80 1.68
CA GLY A 215 -12.83 1.60 1.25
C GLY A 215 -14.32 1.65 1.58
N SER A 216 -14.86 2.81 1.93
CA SER A 216 -16.28 2.96 2.26
C SER A 216 -17.14 2.71 1.03
N ALA A 217 -18.33 2.15 1.22
CA ALA A 217 -19.26 1.83 0.13
C ALA A 217 -19.66 3.07 -0.68
N ASP A 218 -19.73 4.23 -0.01
CA ASP A 218 -20.04 5.55 -0.54
C ASP A 218 -18.80 6.35 -0.98
N ALA A 219 -17.61 5.76 -0.95
CA ALA A 219 -16.40 6.39 -1.46
C ALA A 219 -16.57 6.72 -2.95
N GLN A 220 -16.38 7.99 -3.30
CA GLN A 220 -16.46 8.46 -4.68
C GLN A 220 -15.16 8.19 -5.41
N ILE A 221 -15.21 7.31 -6.40
CA ILE A 221 -14.06 6.92 -7.21
C ILE A 221 -14.17 7.56 -8.59
N PRO A 222 -13.17 8.34 -9.05
CA PRO A 222 -13.14 8.85 -10.40
C PRO A 222 -13.19 7.73 -11.43
N VAL A 223 -13.99 7.87 -12.47
CA VAL A 223 -14.24 6.77 -13.40
C VAL A 223 -13.03 6.33 -14.22
N ALA A 224 -12.02 7.21 -14.33
CA ALA A 224 -10.73 6.90 -14.94
C ALA A 224 -9.84 5.99 -14.07
N SER A 225 -10.17 5.82 -12.79
CA SER A 225 -9.39 4.98 -11.87
C SER A 225 -9.45 3.52 -12.31
N ARG A 226 -8.28 2.88 -12.37
CA ARG A 226 -8.16 1.47 -12.75
C ARG A 226 -8.24 0.59 -11.52
N PHE A 227 -9.07 -0.44 -11.63
CA PHE A 227 -9.20 -1.51 -10.64
C PHE A 227 -8.49 -2.76 -11.11
N VAL A 228 -7.94 -3.50 -10.15
CA VAL A 228 -7.41 -4.85 -10.31
C VAL A 228 -8.41 -5.82 -9.71
N PHE A 229 -9.00 -6.67 -10.55
CA PHE A 229 -9.90 -7.75 -10.17
C PHE A 229 -9.29 -9.12 -10.51
N VAL A 230 -9.93 -10.17 -10.01
CA VAL A 230 -9.71 -11.56 -10.45
C VAL A 230 -10.92 -12.02 -11.27
N ARG A 231 -10.86 -13.21 -11.87
CA ARG A 231 -12.04 -13.83 -12.47
C ARG A 231 -12.94 -14.40 -11.37
N SER A 232 -14.25 -14.25 -11.49
CA SER A 232 -15.17 -14.98 -10.61
C SER A 232 -15.10 -16.47 -10.93
N HIS A 233 -14.92 -17.28 -9.88
CA HIS A 233 -15.13 -18.74 -9.97
C HIS A 233 -16.61 -19.13 -9.83
N GLU A 234 -17.49 -18.15 -9.61
CA GLU A 234 -18.92 -18.39 -9.51
C GLU A 234 -19.51 -18.53 -10.91
N THR A 235 -19.84 -19.77 -11.26
CA THR A 235 -20.53 -20.15 -12.49
C THR A 235 -21.73 -19.25 -12.70
N ALA A 236 -21.82 -18.61 -13.87
CA ALA A 236 -23.00 -17.84 -14.28
C ALA A 236 -24.29 -18.66 -14.00
N PRO A 237 -25.37 -18.05 -13.50
CA PRO A 237 -26.59 -18.79 -13.22
C PRO A 237 -27.07 -19.45 -14.52
N ALA A 238 -27.18 -20.78 -14.48
CA ALA A 238 -27.80 -21.56 -15.54
C ALA A 238 -29.18 -20.95 -15.80
N GLU A 239 -29.41 -20.53 -17.04
CA GLU A 239 -30.73 -20.15 -17.51
C GLU A 239 -31.70 -21.27 -17.13
N ALA A 240 -32.62 -20.96 -16.22
CA ALA A 240 -33.73 -21.84 -15.92
C ALA A 240 -34.59 -21.93 -17.18
N VAL A 241 -34.32 -22.96 -17.98
CA VAL A 241 -35.18 -23.40 -19.08
C VAL A 241 -36.56 -23.63 -18.49
N THR A 242 -37.45 -22.68 -18.74
CA THR A 242 -38.85 -22.75 -18.40
C THR A 242 -39.46 -23.79 -19.33
N LEU A 243 -39.56 -25.03 -18.85
CA LEU A 243 -40.32 -26.06 -19.52
C LEU A 243 -41.79 -25.86 -19.14
N VAL A 244 -42.46 -24.99 -19.90
CA VAL A 244 -43.93 -24.93 -19.95
C VAL A 244 -44.39 -26.16 -20.73
N GLY A 245 -45.21 -27.01 -20.13
CA GLY A 245 -45.78 -28.15 -20.83
C GLY A 245 -46.96 -28.80 -20.11
N HIS A 246 -48.15 -28.29 -20.47
CA HIS A 246 -49.44 -28.98 -20.65
C HIS A 246 -50.02 -29.86 -19.53
#